data_AF-A0A0J1CIR5-F1
#
_entry.id   AF-A0A0J1CIR5-F1
#
_cell.length_a   1.000
_cell.length_b   1.000
_cell.length_c   1.000
_cell.angle_alpha   90.00
_cell.angle_beta   90.00
_cell.angle_gamma   90.00
#
_symmetry.space_group_name_H-M   'P 1'
#
loop_
_entity.id
_entity.type
_entity.pdbx_description
1 polymer ?
#
loop_
_entity_poly.entity_id
_entity_poly.type
_entity_poly.pdbx_seq_one_letter_code
_entity_poly.pdbx_strand_id
1 'polypeptide(L)'
;MQNLPYGQIFCGDSPVLVVTPHTGTSVPAELLVNPAWVPVQGRQADPFGAILQAVAMKRGITCVSALYHPCVIDFNVALDNRPLSARLNRVGLCRTHTSRGEALYEEGQEPSEADVDARVEKYWRPFHAAVAMELLRLRSIHDNVQILVSHANWWLSPYRDQPGAADCNIGTNRGAACDRQLVAAITESAQAFNRSWVVNGKLADAFAAQHYGMPVSGVHAMEIEVAGRWRLDCESRAATCLGREAEDDPALIPALEAIEAVLKQMPKKEHAAQAGVEAKGRSE
;
A
#
# COMPACT_ATOMS: atom_id res chain seq x y z
N MET A 1 -13.88 13.06 4.18
CA MET A 1 -12.44 12.71 4.25
C MET A 1 -11.85 13.44 5.44
N GLN A 2 -11.27 12.71 6.38
CA GLN A 2 -10.57 13.25 7.54
C GLN A 2 -9.08 13.39 7.21
N ASN A 3 -8.51 14.57 7.44
CA ASN A 3 -7.08 14.81 7.29
C ASN A 3 -6.38 14.58 8.63
N LEU A 4 -5.28 13.84 8.61
CA LEU A 4 -4.48 13.46 9.77
C LEU A 4 -3.02 13.84 9.52
N PRO A 5 -2.20 14.02 10.59
CA PRO A 5 -0.80 14.41 10.43
C PRO A 5 0.07 13.45 9.61
N TYR A 6 -0.39 12.22 9.39
CA TYR A 6 0.31 11.15 8.68
C TYR A 6 -0.40 10.70 7.40
N GLY A 7 -1.62 11.19 7.13
CA GLY A 7 -2.45 10.66 6.05
C GLY A 7 -3.85 11.22 5.98
N GLN A 8 -4.69 10.54 5.20
CA GLN A 8 -6.10 10.86 5.04
C GLN A 8 -6.92 9.58 5.20
N ILE A 9 -8.11 9.72 5.78
CA ILE A 9 -9.07 8.63 5.89
C ILE A 9 -10.40 9.04 5.27
N PHE A 10 -10.92 8.20 4.41
CA PHE A 10 -12.31 8.22 3.99
C PHE A 10 -12.98 6.97 4.53
N CYS A 11 -14.02 7.13 5.35
CA CYS A 11 -14.76 6.00 5.92
C CYS A 11 -15.96 5.67 5.02
N GLY A 12 -16.08 4.39 4.66
CA GLY A 12 -17.24 3.83 4.00
C GLY A 12 -17.57 2.45 4.56
N ASP A 13 -18.59 1.78 4.04
CA ASP A 13 -19.11 0.53 4.64
C ASP A 13 -18.99 -0.69 3.72
N SER A 14 -18.27 -0.59 2.60
CA SER A 14 -17.90 -1.77 1.80
C SER A 14 -17.03 -2.75 2.60
N PRO A 15 -17.11 -4.08 2.36
CA PRO A 15 -16.20 -5.06 2.96
C PRO A 15 -14.77 -4.96 2.40
N VAL A 16 -14.50 -4.03 1.48
CA VAL A 16 -13.16 -3.73 0.99
C VAL A 16 -12.57 -2.53 1.74
N LEU A 17 -11.30 -2.63 2.09
CA LEU A 17 -10.46 -1.55 2.58
C LEU A 17 -9.36 -1.28 1.56
N VAL A 18 -9.22 -0.04 1.12
CA VAL A 18 -8.12 0.40 0.25
C VAL A 18 -7.08 1.12 1.10
N VAL A 19 -5.81 0.74 0.97
CA VAL A 19 -4.69 1.43 1.58
C VAL A 19 -3.72 1.88 0.50
N THR A 20 -3.36 3.16 0.51
CA THR A 20 -2.44 3.73 -0.49
C THR A 20 -1.22 4.33 0.21
N PRO A 21 -0.20 3.50 0.54
CA PRO A 21 0.96 3.94 1.34
C PRO A 21 1.88 4.90 0.57
N HIS A 22 1.77 4.97 -0.76
CA HIS A 22 2.70 5.68 -1.63
C HIS A 22 2.06 6.81 -2.46
N THR A 23 0.84 7.23 -2.12
CA THR A 23 0.15 8.35 -2.78
C THR A 23 0.52 9.71 -2.18
N GLY A 24 1.14 9.71 -1.00
CA GLY A 24 1.63 10.91 -0.34
C GLY A 24 2.68 11.63 -1.19
N THR A 25 2.59 12.96 -1.23
CA THR A 25 3.50 13.82 -2.01
C THR A 25 4.19 14.88 -1.14
N SER A 26 3.85 14.93 0.15
CA SER A 26 4.39 15.93 1.07
C SER A 26 5.80 15.55 1.54
N VAL A 27 6.67 16.55 1.63
CA VAL A 27 7.96 16.48 2.30
C VAL A 27 7.91 17.44 3.49
N PRO A 28 8.27 16.99 4.71
CA PRO A 28 8.34 17.86 5.88
C PRO A 28 9.27 19.07 5.65
N ALA A 29 8.90 20.22 6.21
CA ALA A 29 9.66 21.46 6.05
C ALA A 29 11.11 21.33 6.54
N GLU A 30 11.34 20.52 7.57
CA GLU A 30 12.67 20.20 8.10
C GLU A 30 13.58 19.49 7.09
N LEU A 31 13.04 18.80 6.08
CA LEU A 31 13.84 18.17 5.01
C LEU A 31 14.05 19.11 3.82
N LEU A 32 13.12 20.03 3.58
CA LEU A 32 13.20 21.02 2.51
C LEU A 32 14.31 22.06 2.71
N VAL A 33 14.94 22.10 3.89
CA VAL A 33 16.17 22.87 4.12
C VAL A 33 17.32 22.40 3.22
N ASN A 34 17.31 21.13 2.83
CA ASN A 34 18.25 20.59 1.84
C ASN A 34 17.63 20.67 0.43
N PRO A 35 18.23 21.42 -0.51
CA PRO A 35 17.70 21.60 -1.86
C PRO A 35 17.43 20.30 -2.64
N ALA A 36 18.11 19.20 -2.28
CA ALA A 36 17.90 17.88 -2.89
C ALA A 36 16.48 17.32 -2.70
N TRP A 37 15.72 17.83 -1.72
CA TRP A 37 14.33 17.43 -1.49
C TRP A 37 13.31 18.20 -2.35
N VAL A 38 13.70 19.35 -2.91
CA VAL A 38 12.78 20.19 -3.71
C VAL A 38 12.19 19.41 -4.90
N PRO A 39 12.95 18.59 -5.66
CA PRO A 39 12.38 17.78 -6.75
C PRO A 39 11.47 16.62 -6.30
N VAL A 40 11.46 16.28 -5.01
CA VAL A 40 10.61 15.23 -4.41
C VAL A 40 9.27 15.80 -3.96
N GLN A 41 9.26 17.04 -3.45
CA GLN A 41 8.05 17.72 -3.00
C GLN A 41 6.99 17.79 -4.11
N GLY A 42 5.77 17.34 -3.79
CA GLY A 42 4.64 17.35 -4.72
C GLY A 42 4.71 16.28 -5.82
N ARG A 43 5.76 15.45 -5.84
CA ARG A 43 5.94 14.44 -6.88
C ARG A 43 5.10 13.20 -6.58
N GLN A 44 4.42 12.69 -7.60
CA GLN A 44 3.64 11.46 -7.48
C GLN A 44 4.51 10.21 -7.69
N ALA A 45 4.51 9.31 -6.70
CA ALA A 45 5.18 8.02 -6.78
C ALA A 45 4.25 6.89 -7.25
N ASP A 46 2.96 6.95 -6.90
CA ASP A 46 1.97 5.90 -7.15
C ASP A 46 0.70 6.42 -7.86
N PRO A 47 0.71 6.60 -9.20
CA PRO A 47 -0.49 6.99 -9.94
C PRO A 47 -1.60 5.95 -9.90
N PHE A 48 -1.27 4.66 -9.75
CA PHE A 48 -2.30 3.63 -9.62
C PHE A 48 -3.00 3.73 -8.27
N GLY A 49 -2.24 3.90 -7.19
CA GLY A 49 -2.78 4.20 -5.86
C GLY A 49 -3.69 5.43 -5.89
N ALA A 50 -3.30 6.51 -6.60
CA ALA A 50 -4.12 7.72 -6.70
C ALA A 50 -5.47 7.44 -7.41
N ILE A 51 -5.46 6.67 -8.49
CA ILE A 51 -6.71 6.26 -9.18
C ILE A 51 -7.54 5.34 -8.29
N LEU A 52 -6.91 4.35 -7.65
CA LEU A 52 -7.57 3.40 -6.75
C LEU A 52 -8.24 4.14 -5.57
N GLN A 53 -7.57 5.14 -4.99
CA GLN A 53 -8.11 6.01 -3.95
C GLN A 53 -9.35 6.76 -4.44
N ALA A 54 -9.27 7.43 -5.59
CA ALA A 54 -10.40 8.19 -6.15
C ALA A 54 -11.61 7.29 -6.41
N VAL A 55 -11.38 6.13 -7.01
CA VAL A 55 -12.39 5.11 -7.29
C VAL A 55 -13.00 4.56 -6.00
N ALA A 56 -12.19 4.28 -4.98
CA ALA A 56 -12.66 3.80 -3.69
C ALA A 56 -13.61 4.80 -3.02
N MET A 57 -13.20 6.08 -2.97
CA MET A 57 -14.00 7.15 -2.37
C MET A 57 -15.35 7.32 -3.07
N LYS A 58 -15.37 7.32 -4.41
CA LYS A 58 -16.61 7.43 -5.20
C LYS A 58 -17.59 6.28 -4.93
N ARG A 59 -17.11 5.10 -4.51
CA ARG A 59 -17.94 3.92 -4.25
C ARG A 59 -18.20 3.62 -2.77
N GLY A 60 -17.88 4.55 -1.87
CA GLY A 60 -18.12 4.32 -0.43
C GLY A 60 -17.24 3.19 0.15
N ILE A 61 -16.06 2.97 -0.42
CA ILE A 61 -15.04 2.06 0.10
C ILE A 61 -14.15 2.81 1.07
N THR A 62 -13.88 2.23 2.23
CA THR A 62 -12.95 2.84 3.19
C THR A 62 -11.56 2.96 2.57
N CYS A 63 -10.94 4.12 2.68
CA CYS A 63 -9.61 4.39 2.14
C CYS A 63 -8.71 5.05 3.19
N VAL A 64 -7.52 4.49 3.39
CA VAL A 64 -6.45 5.07 4.21
C VAL A 64 -5.25 5.40 3.32
N SER A 65 -4.90 6.67 3.21
CA SER A 65 -3.87 7.16 2.28
C SER A 65 -2.75 7.89 3.01
N ALA A 66 -1.51 7.67 2.60
CA ALA A 66 -0.35 8.34 3.20
C ALA A 66 -0.30 9.83 2.82
N LEU A 67 0.21 10.67 3.73
CA LEU A 67 0.45 12.10 3.46
C LEU A 67 1.83 12.34 2.85
N TYR A 68 2.83 11.64 3.37
CA TYR A 68 4.23 11.87 3.07
C TYR A 68 4.71 11.05 1.88
N HIS A 69 5.64 11.63 1.11
CA HIS A 69 6.30 10.93 0.02
C HIS A 69 7.04 9.70 0.55
N PRO A 70 7.02 8.54 -0.15
CA PRO A 70 7.70 7.31 0.29
C PRO A 70 9.24 7.40 0.41
N CYS A 71 9.84 8.54 0.03
CA CYS A 71 11.24 8.83 0.36
C CYS A 71 11.42 9.33 1.79
N VAL A 72 10.43 10.07 2.32
CA VAL A 72 10.43 10.59 3.69
C VAL A 72 10.30 9.43 4.66
N ILE A 73 9.28 8.60 4.44
CA ILE A 73 9.07 7.34 5.14
C ILE A 73 8.24 6.40 4.27
N ASP A 74 8.69 5.16 4.12
CA ASP A 74 8.01 4.12 3.35
C ASP A 74 7.05 3.35 4.27
N PHE A 75 5.75 3.62 4.15
CA PHE A 75 4.70 2.97 4.95
C PHE A 75 4.49 1.50 4.60
N ASN A 76 5.14 0.99 3.55
CA ASN A 76 5.01 -0.40 3.14
C ASN A 76 6.29 -1.23 3.37
N VAL A 77 7.15 -0.76 4.29
CA VAL A 77 8.34 -1.48 4.75
C VAL A 77 8.19 -1.85 6.22
N ALA A 78 8.50 -3.12 6.55
CA ALA A 78 8.48 -3.60 7.92
C ALA A 78 9.57 -2.93 8.77
N LEU A 79 9.26 -2.61 10.04
CA LEU A 79 10.23 -2.01 10.97
C LEU A 79 11.38 -2.98 11.33
N ASP A 80 11.17 -4.28 11.20
CA ASP A 80 12.05 -5.36 11.67
C ASP A 80 12.80 -6.10 10.57
N ASN A 81 12.66 -5.70 9.30
CA ASN A 81 13.27 -6.39 8.16
C ASN A 81 14.80 -6.46 8.27
N ARG A 82 15.32 -7.62 8.66
CA ARG A 82 16.75 -7.97 8.84
C ARG A 82 17.46 -8.10 7.49
N PRO A 83 18.37 -7.17 7.11
CA PRO A 83 19.72 -7.63 6.71
C PRO A 83 20.83 -7.33 7.74
N LEU A 84 22.03 -7.82 7.44
CA LEU A 84 23.24 -7.99 8.28
C LEU A 84 23.72 -6.77 9.11
N SER A 85 23.11 -5.59 9.00
CA SER A 85 23.33 -4.47 9.93
C SER A 85 22.11 -3.55 10.01
N ALA A 86 21.77 -3.08 11.22
CA ALA A 86 20.65 -2.16 11.48
C ALA A 86 20.68 -0.89 10.60
N ARG A 87 21.87 -0.45 10.19
CA ARG A 87 22.10 0.69 9.28
C ARG A 87 21.51 0.49 7.89
N LEU A 88 21.52 -0.73 7.34
CA LEU A 88 20.97 -1.03 6.00
C LEU A 88 19.45 -1.18 6.02
N ASN A 89 18.85 -1.64 7.13
CA ASN A 89 17.40 -1.82 7.26
C ASN A 89 16.66 -0.48 7.12
N ARG A 90 17.21 0.57 7.74
CA ARG A 90 16.59 1.91 7.79
C ARG A 90 16.74 2.71 6.49
N VAL A 91 17.67 2.34 5.60
CA VAL A 91 17.86 2.97 4.28
C VAL A 91 16.65 2.74 3.36
N GLY A 92 15.93 1.62 3.54
CA GLY A 92 14.68 1.36 2.82
C GLY A 92 13.48 2.12 3.39
N LEU A 93 13.39 2.19 4.72
CA LEU A 93 12.30 2.85 5.43
C LEU A 93 12.34 4.37 5.32
N CYS A 94 13.53 4.98 5.42
CA CYS A 94 13.77 6.41 5.20
C CYS A 94 14.88 6.54 4.16
N ARG A 95 14.51 6.91 2.94
CA ARG A 95 15.42 6.82 1.80
C ARG A 95 16.48 7.91 1.87
N THR A 96 17.72 7.53 1.63
CA THR A 96 18.85 8.46 1.47
C THR A 96 19.06 8.89 0.02
N HIS A 97 18.46 8.17 -0.93
CA HIS A 97 18.55 8.43 -2.37
C HIS A 97 17.19 8.25 -3.05
N THR A 98 16.97 8.92 -4.17
CA THR A 98 15.82 8.65 -5.07
C THR A 98 16.00 7.30 -5.77
N SER A 99 14.96 6.79 -6.46
CA SER A 99 15.12 5.60 -7.31
C SER A 99 16.09 5.80 -8.48
N ARG A 100 16.45 7.06 -8.79
CA ARG A 100 17.42 7.40 -9.83
C ARG A 100 18.86 7.47 -9.29
N GLY A 101 19.06 7.27 -7.99
CA GLY A 101 20.36 7.35 -7.33
C GLY A 101 20.78 8.77 -6.95
N GLU A 102 19.88 9.75 -7.04
CA GLU A 102 20.16 11.12 -6.59
C GLU A 102 20.15 11.15 -5.06
N ALA A 103 21.23 11.61 -4.44
CA ALA A 103 21.30 11.74 -2.99
C ALA A 103 20.28 12.77 -2.49
N LEU A 104 19.59 12.44 -1.40
CA LEU A 104 18.62 13.30 -0.73
C LEU A 104 19.23 14.07 0.45
N TYR A 105 20.43 13.69 0.87
CA TYR A 105 21.16 14.33 1.96
C TYR A 105 22.57 14.64 1.48
N GLU A 106 23.20 15.65 2.09
CA GLU A 106 24.64 15.82 1.95
C GLU A 106 25.37 14.67 2.66
N GLU A 107 26.60 14.39 2.26
CA GLU A 107 27.41 13.34 2.88
C GLU A 107 27.55 13.56 4.39
N GLY A 108 27.17 12.57 5.20
CA GLY A 108 27.19 12.65 6.65
C GLY A 108 25.96 13.31 7.29
N GLN A 109 24.98 13.75 6.50
CA GLN A 109 23.70 14.28 6.97
C GLN A 109 22.53 13.31 6.75
N GLU A 110 22.81 12.04 6.43
CA GLU A 110 21.79 11.00 6.38
C GLU A 110 21.09 10.84 7.75
N PRO A 111 19.80 10.43 7.76
CA PRO A 111 19.05 10.32 9.01
C PRO A 111 19.72 9.31 9.95
N SER A 112 19.94 9.75 11.19
CA SER A 112 20.39 8.88 12.26
C SER A 112 19.29 7.89 12.66
N GLU A 113 19.62 6.89 13.49
CA GLU A 113 18.60 5.98 14.03
C GLU A 113 17.51 6.73 14.80
N ALA A 114 17.90 7.76 15.56
CA ALA A 114 16.97 8.60 16.30
C ALA A 114 16.03 9.40 15.38
N ASP A 115 16.54 9.91 14.24
CA ASP A 115 15.71 10.60 13.25
C ASP A 115 14.69 9.66 12.61
N VAL A 116 15.12 8.43 12.30
CA VAL A 116 14.22 7.41 11.74
C VAL A 116 13.18 6.99 12.77
N ASP A 117 13.56 6.76 14.03
CA ASP A 117 12.62 6.42 15.11
C ASP A 117 11.60 7.54 15.34
N ALA A 118 12.03 8.80 15.30
CA ALA A 118 11.12 9.93 15.40
C ALA A 118 10.07 9.94 14.26
N ARG A 119 10.47 9.62 13.03
CA ARG A 119 9.52 9.48 11.90
C ARG A 119 8.61 8.26 12.06
N VAL A 120 9.11 7.16 12.59
CA VAL A 120 8.30 5.96 12.88
C VAL A 120 7.19 6.28 13.87
N GLU A 121 7.52 6.93 14.99
CA GLU A 121 6.53 7.29 16.01
C GLU A 121 5.54 8.35 15.52
N LYS A 122 6.03 9.34 14.74
CA LYS A 122 5.20 10.45 14.27
C LYS A 122 4.30 10.09 13.09
N TYR A 123 4.75 9.18 12.21
CA TYR A 123 4.10 8.92 10.93
C TYR A 123 3.70 7.46 10.76
N TRP A 124 4.65 6.54 10.84
CA TRP A 124 4.43 5.12 10.52
C TRP A 124 3.43 4.48 11.49
N ARG A 125 3.68 4.53 12.80
CA ARG A 125 2.79 3.87 13.77
C ARG A 125 1.37 4.42 13.74
N PRO A 126 1.15 5.75 13.70
CA PRO A 126 -0.20 6.29 13.60
C PRO A 126 -0.92 5.87 12.31
N PHE A 127 -0.21 5.80 11.17
CA PHE A 127 -0.78 5.31 9.92
C PHE A 127 -1.23 3.84 10.03
N HIS A 128 -0.37 2.96 10.55
CA HIS A 128 -0.71 1.54 10.72
C HIS A 128 -1.79 1.32 11.78
N ALA A 129 -1.83 2.14 12.84
CA ALA A 129 -2.91 2.13 13.82
C ALA A 129 -4.25 2.49 13.16
N ALA A 130 -4.29 3.48 12.28
CA ALA A 130 -5.49 3.83 11.51
C ALA A 130 -5.97 2.68 10.62
N VAL A 131 -5.06 2.03 9.89
CA VAL A 131 -5.41 0.86 9.07
C VAL A 131 -5.99 -0.27 9.93
N ALA A 132 -5.35 -0.56 11.07
CA ALA A 132 -5.84 -1.60 11.98
C ALA A 132 -7.23 -1.27 12.57
N MET A 133 -7.47 0.00 12.95
CA MET A 133 -8.77 0.43 13.44
C MET A 133 -9.87 0.26 12.38
N GLU A 134 -9.61 0.64 11.13
CA GLU A 134 -10.59 0.47 10.05
C GLU A 134 -10.81 -1.00 9.70
N LEU A 135 -9.77 -1.84 9.73
CA LEU A 135 -9.93 -3.29 9.58
C LEU A 135 -10.85 -3.87 10.66
N LEU A 136 -10.63 -3.51 11.92
CA LEU A 136 -11.47 -3.96 13.04
C LEU A 136 -12.91 -3.46 12.88
N ARG A 137 -13.09 -2.19 12.50
CA ARG A 137 -14.43 -1.62 12.26
C ARG A 137 -15.16 -2.39 11.16
N LEU A 138 -14.53 -2.61 10.01
CA LEU A 138 -15.14 -3.34 8.90
C LEU A 138 -15.40 -4.80 9.25
N ARG A 139 -14.50 -5.46 10.00
CA ARG A 139 -14.74 -6.83 10.52
C ARG A 139 -15.93 -6.90 11.48
N SER A 140 -16.26 -5.83 12.19
CA SER A 140 -17.44 -5.80 13.05
C SER A 140 -18.77 -5.72 12.27
N ILE A 141 -18.72 -5.28 11.00
CA ILE A 141 -19.89 -5.08 10.13
C ILE A 141 -20.04 -6.24 9.14
N HIS A 142 -18.94 -6.77 8.62
CA HIS A 142 -18.90 -7.82 7.61
C HIS A 142 -18.39 -9.13 8.19
N ASP A 143 -18.62 -10.26 7.53
CA ASP A 143 -18.07 -11.55 7.98
C ASP A 143 -16.67 -11.86 7.44
N ASN A 144 -16.32 -11.23 6.31
CA ASN A 144 -14.99 -11.26 5.70
C ASN A 144 -14.68 -9.86 5.14
N VAL A 145 -13.41 -9.44 5.19
CA VAL A 145 -12.94 -8.16 4.62
C VAL A 145 -11.70 -8.39 3.76
N GLN A 146 -11.57 -7.60 2.69
CA GLN A 146 -10.38 -7.57 1.85
C GLN A 146 -9.66 -6.23 2.02
N ILE A 147 -8.40 -6.24 2.44
CA ILE A 147 -7.50 -5.09 2.33
C ILE A 147 -6.71 -5.15 1.02
N LEU A 148 -6.85 -4.12 0.19
CA LEU A 148 -6.09 -3.91 -1.03
C LEU A 148 -5.07 -2.79 -0.80
N VAL A 149 -3.80 -3.11 -0.93
CA VAL A 149 -2.71 -2.16 -0.72
C VAL A 149 -2.02 -1.87 -2.04
N SER A 150 -2.03 -0.61 -2.48
CA SER A 150 -1.31 -0.22 -3.70
C SER A 150 0.20 -0.17 -3.44
N HIS A 151 0.98 -0.60 -4.42
CA HIS A 151 2.43 -0.58 -4.37
C HIS A 151 3.00 0.24 -5.54
N ALA A 152 4.04 1.01 -5.27
CA ALA A 152 4.66 1.89 -6.25
C ALA A 152 5.94 1.26 -6.79
N ASN A 153 5.94 0.85 -8.06
CA ASN A 153 7.14 0.29 -8.68
C ASN A 153 8.16 1.37 -9.07
N TRP A 154 7.74 2.36 -9.88
CA TRP A 154 8.65 3.20 -10.67
C TRP A 154 9.54 4.18 -9.87
N TRP A 155 9.04 4.70 -8.73
CA TRP A 155 9.77 5.67 -7.91
C TRP A 155 10.52 5.05 -6.72
N LEU A 156 10.30 3.76 -6.47
CA LEU A 156 10.88 3.04 -5.34
C LEU A 156 11.80 1.91 -5.76
N SER A 157 11.67 1.45 -7.01
CA SER A 157 12.47 0.40 -7.62
C SER A 157 13.51 0.99 -8.59
N PRO A 158 14.80 0.64 -8.45
CA PRO A 158 15.83 0.99 -9.42
C PRO A 158 15.67 0.24 -10.76
N TYR A 159 14.81 -0.78 -10.81
CA TYR A 159 14.50 -1.53 -12.02
C TYR A 159 13.49 -0.78 -12.90
N ARG A 160 13.97 0.35 -13.43
CA ARG A 160 13.35 1.03 -14.58
C ARG A 160 13.24 0.05 -15.73
N ASP A 161 12.01 -0.21 -16.16
CA ASP A 161 11.71 -0.95 -17.38
C ASP A 161 12.35 -2.33 -17.42
N GLN A 162 11.85 -3.28 -16.63
CA GLN A 162 12.09 -4.68 -16.98
C GLN A 162 11.20 -5.04 -18.17
N PRO A 163 11.78 -5.32 -19.35
CA PRO A 163 11.00 -5.81 -20.48
C PRO A 163 10.31 -7.11 -20.04
N GLY A 164 8.98 -7.18 -20.19
CA GLY A 164 8.19 -8.36 -19.82
C GLY A 164 7.67 -8.41 -18.38
N ALA A 165 7.72 -7.31 -17.62
CA ALA A 165 6.96 -7.23 -16.36
C ALA A 165 5.46 -7.37 -16.65
N ALA A 166 4.77 -8.18 -15.84
CA ALA A 166 3.32 -8.31 -15.94
C ALA A 166 2.64 -6.96 -15.62
N ASP A 167 1.56 -6.63 -16.32
CA ASP A 167 0.83 -5.38 -16.12
C ASP A 167 0.26 -5.28 -14.68
N CYS A 168 -0.11 -6.42 -14.08
CA CYS A 168 -0.64 -6.55 -12.72
C CYS A 168 0.17 -7.57 -11.91
N ASN A 169 0.79 -7.15 -10.81
CA ASN A 169 1.54 -8.01 -9.91
C ASN A 169 0.83 -8.04 -8.56
N ILE A 170 0.47 -9.23 -8.10
CA ILE A 170 -0.30 -9.42 -6.86
C ILE A 170 0.57 -10.15 -5.85
N GLY A 171 0.68 -9.61 -4.64
CA GLY A 171 1.33 -10.25 -3.48
C GLY A 171 0.30 -10.75 -2.49
N THR A 172 0.38 -12.03 -2.11
CA THR A 172 -0.52 -12.66 -1.13
C THR A 172 0.22 -13.46 -0.07
N ASN A 173 1.47 -13.11 0.22
CA ASN A 173 2.34 -13.87 1.12
C ASN A 173 2.36 -15.37 0.76
N ARG A 174 2.69 -15.68 -0.49
CA ARG A 174 2.71 -17.05 -1.04
C ARG A 174 1.36 -17.79 -0.89
N GLY A 175 0.25 -17.05 -0.87
CA GLY A 175 -1.11 -17.57 -0.72
C GLY A 175 -1.60 -17.66 0.74
N ALA A 176 -0.76 -17.32 1.73
CA ALA A 176 -1.16 -17.37 3.14
C ALA A 176 -2.05 -16.19 3.57
N ALA A 177 -2.02 -15.07 2.84
CA ALA A 177 -2.71 -13.84 3.23
C ALA A 177 -4.10 -13.66 2.61
N CYS A 178 -4.48 -14.43 1.60
CA CYS A 178 -5.69 -14.18 0.82
C CYS A 178 -6.32 -15.49 0.30
N ASP A 179 -7.65 -15.54 0.25
CA ASP A 179 -8.34 -16.67 -0.39
C ASP A 179 -8.17 -16.60 -1.92
N ARG A 180 -7.96 -17.75 -2.55
CA ARG A 180 -7.77 -17.86 -4.01
C ARG A 180 -8.96 -17.31 -4.82
N GLN A 181 -10.19 -17.34 -4.28
CA GLN A 181 -11.35 -16.78 -4.99
C GLN A 181 -11.27 -15.27 -5.14
N LEU A 182 -10.72 -14.58 -4.13
CA LEU A 182 -10.49 -13.12 -4.17
C LEU A 182 -9.36 -12.76 -5.14
N VAL A 183 -8.31 -13.60 -5.18
CA VAL A 183 -7.23 -13.47 -6.18
C VAL A 183 -7.78 -13.67 -7.60
N ALA A 184 -8.63 -14.68 -7.81
CA ALA A 184 -9.24 -14.96 -9.11
C ALA A 184 -10.04 -13.74 -9.61
N ALA A 185 -10.87 -13.13 -8.76
CA ALA A 185 -11.69 -11.98 -9.10
C ALA A 185 -10.89 -10.81 -9.71
N ILE A 186 -9.72 -10.51 -9.15
CA ILE A 186 -8.85 -9.44 -9.69
C ILE A 186 -8.09 -9.88 -10.94
N THR A 187 -7.61 -11.12 -11.00
CA THR A 187 -6.86 -11.63 -12.17
C THR A 187 -7.75 -11.81 -13.41
N GLU A 188 -8.99 -12.24 -13.23
CA GLU A 188 -9.97 -12.38 -14.30
C GLU A 188 -10.35 -11.01 -14.87
N SER A 189 -10.50 -10.00 -14.01
CA SER A 189 -10.69 -8.62 -14.45
C SER A 189 -9.48 -8.11 -15.25
N ALA A 190 -8.25 -8.30 -14.74
CA ALA A 190 -7.05 -7.92 -15.48
C ALA A 190 -7.01 -8.59 -16.87
N GLN A 191 -7.33 -9.89 -16.94
CA GLN A 191 -7.39 -10.62 -18.19
C GLN A 191 -8.48 -10.11 -19.14
N ALA A 192 -9.68 -9.79 -18.64
CA ALA A 192 -10.78 -9.24 -19.44
C ALA A 192 -10.41 -7.90 -20.11
N PHE A 193 -9.51 -7.14 -19.50
CA PHE A 193 -8.96 -5.90 -20.05
C PHE A 193 -7.61 -6.10 -20.79
N ASN A 194 -7.28 -7.33 -21.19
CA ASN A 194 -6.04 -7.69 -21.90
C ASN A 194 -4.75 -7.28 -21.18
N ARG A 195 -4.77 -7.24 -19.84
CA ARG A 195 -3.62 -6.96 -18.98
C ARG A 195 -3.02 -8.28 -18.51
N SER A 196 -1.70 -8.42 -18.67
CA SER A 196 -0.98 -9.57 -18.13
C SER A 196 -0.94 -9.49 -16.61
N TRP A 197 -0.91 -10.64 -15.93
CA TRP A 197 -0.87 -10.67 -14.48
C TRP A 197 0.05 -11.78 -13.96
N VAL A 198 0.56 -11.57 -12.75
CA VAL A 198 1.34 -12.57 -12.01
C VAL A 198 0.98 -12.49 -10.52
N VAL A 199 0.84 -13.65 -9.89
CA VAL A 199 0.57 -13.77 -8.44
C VAL A 199 1.83 -14.32 -7.77
N ASN A 200 2.25 -13.67 -6.68
CA ASN A 200 3.44 -14.00 -5.91
C ASN A 200 4.71 -14.11 -6.77
N GLY A 201 4.85 -13.21 -7.76
CA GLY A 201 6.11 -12.99 -8.47
C GLY A 201 7.13 -12.28 -7.55
N LYS A 202 7.45 -11.03 -7.83
CA LYS A 202 8.34 -10.23 -6.97
C LYS A 202 7.71 -9.84 -5.63
N LEU A 203 6.39 -9.87 -5.54
CA LEU A 203 5.62 -9.56 -4.33
C LEU A 203 5.28 -10.82 -3.51
N ALA A 204 6.02 -11.90 -3.66
CA ALA A 204 5.73 -13.15 -2.92
C ALA A 204 5.73 -12.95 -1.40
N ASP A 205 6.64 -12.11 -0.90
CA ASP A 205 6.88 -11.86 0.53
C ASP A 205 6.52 -10.40 0.91
N ALA A 206 5.46 -9.87 0.30
CA ALA A 206 5.09 -8.47 0.45
C ALA A 206 4.59 -8.15 1.87
N PHE A 207 5.03 -7.01 2.41
CA PHE A 207 4.88 -6.65 3.83
C PHE A 207 3.43 -6.55 4.29
N ALA A 208 2.58 -5.78 3.61
CA ALA A 208 1.19 -5.60 3.99
C ALA A 208 0.40 -6.91 3.91
N ALA A 209 0.71 -7.77 2.92
CA ALA A 209 0.11 -9.11 2.85
C ALA A 209 0.49 -9.95 4.09
N GLN A 210 1.74 -9.91 4.52
CA GLN A 210 2.20 -10.58 5.75
C GLN A 210 1.62 -9.95 7.02
N HIS A 211 1.55 -8.63 7.06
CA HIS A 211 1.23 -7.87 8.26
C HIS A 211 -0.26 -7.87 8.58
N TYR A 212 -1.12 -7.77 7.57
CA TYR A 212 -2.57 -7.68 7.74
C TYR A 212 -3.32 -8.98 7.41
N GLY A 213 -2.73 -9.87 6.60
CA GLY A 213 -3.38 -11.09 6.16
C GLY A 213 -3.65 -12.06 7.31
N MET A 214 -4.93 -12.32 7.58
CA MET A 214 -5.37 -13.34 8.53
C MET A 214 -6.66 -14.03 8.03
N PRO A 215 -6.60 -14.82 6.92
CA PRO A 215 -7.80 -15.41 6.31
C PRO A 215 -8.62 -16.29 7.26
N VAL A 216 -7.96 -16.93 8.22
CA VAL A 216 -8.63 -17.74 9.26
C VAL A 216 -9.58 -16.91 10.13
N SER A 217 -9.34 -15.61 10.25
CA SER A 217 -10.17 -14.63 10.98
C SER A 217 -11.05 -13.75 10.06
N GLY A 218 -11.10 -14.09 8.76
CA GLY A 218 -11.84 -13.34 7.76
C GLY A 218 -11.20 -12.02 7.33
N VAL A 219 -9.87 -11.84 7.52
CA VAL A 219 -9.13 -10.70 6.96
C VAL A 219 -8.23 -11.20 5.83
N HIS A 220 -8.52 -10.77 4.61
CA HIS A 220 -7.75 -11.13 3.42
C HIS A 220 -6.93 -9.92 2.96
N ALA A 221 -5.67 -10.12 2.59
CA ALA A 221 -4.78 -9.03 2.21
C ALA A 221 -4.12 -9.31 0.86
N MET A 222 -4.16 -8.32 -0.02
CA MET A 222 -3.45 -8.32 -1.31
C MET A 222 -2.69 -7.02 -1.48
N GLU A 223 -1.42 -7.14 -1.87
CA GLU A 223 -0.67 -6.02 -2.42
C GLU A 223 -0.76 -6.05 -3.94
N ILE A 224 -0.98 -4.88 -4.55
CA ILE A 224 -1.14 -4.74 -5.99
C ILE A 224 -0.12 -3.72 -6.49
N GLU A 225 0.76 -4.17 -7.37
CA GLU A 225 1.66 -3.32 -8.12
C GLU A 225 1.31 -3.39 -9.60
N VAL A 226 1.01 -2.24 -10.21
CA VAL A 226 0.85 -2.16 -11.67
C VAL A 226 2.16 -1.74 -12.34
N ALA A 227 2.45 -2.38 -13.48
CA ALA A 227 3.62 -2.11 -14.30
C ALA A 227 3.23 -2.07 -15.79
N GLY A 228 4.23 -2.01 -16.67
CA GLY A 228 4.03 -2.11 -18.11
C GLY A 228 3.01 -1.10 -18.66
N ARG A 229 2.09 -1.58 -19.48
CA ARG A 229 1.11 -0.74 -20.18
C ARG A 229 0.09 -0.15 -19.21
N TRP A 230 -0.34 -0.93 -18.21
CA TRP A 230 -1.28 -0.42 -17.21
C TRP A 230 -0.68 0.76 -16.45
N ARG A 231 0.59 0.67 -16.04
CA ARG A 231 1.27 1.76 -15.36
C ARG A 231 1.37 3.04 -16.22
N LEU A 232 1.62 2.91 -17.52
CA LEU A 232 1.64 4.03 -18.48
C LEU A 232 0.25 4.66 -18.64
N ASP A 233 -0.81 3.85 -18.71
CA ASP A 233 -2.19 4.33 -18.76
C ASP A 233 -2.54 5.15 -17.51
N CYS A 234 -2.17 4.65 -16.32
CA CYS A 234 -2.38 5.37 -15.06
C CYS A 234 -1.61 6.70 -15.02
N GLU A 235 -0.39 6.72 -15.56
CA GLU A 235 0.44 7.92 -15.65
C GLU A 235 -0.19 8.98 -16.56
N SER A 236 -0.66 8.55 -17.74
CA SER A 236 -1.35 9.40 -18.70
C SER A 236 -2.63 10.00 -18.12
N ARG A 237 -3.42 9.18 -17.42
CA ARG A 237 -4.63 9.62 -16.69
C ARG A 237 -4.30 10.63 -15.61
N ALA A 238 -3.28 10.37 -14.78
CA ALA A 238 -2.89 11.30 -13.73
C ALA A 238 -2.41 12.66 -14.31
N ALA A 239 -1.67 12.64 -15.42
CA ALA A 239 -1.18 13.86 -16.07
C ALA A 239 -2.31 14.70 -16.71
N THR A 240 -3.34 14.05 -17.26
CA THR A 240 -4.50 14.73 -17.86
C THR A 240 -5.46 15.34 -16.83
N CYS A 241 -5.30 14.99 -15.55
CA CYS A 241 -6.21 15.39 -14.46
C CYS A 241 -5.67 16.52 -13.58
N LEU A 242 -4.60 17.19 -14.02
CA LEU A 242 -4.21 18.51 -13.50
C LEU A 242 -5.31 19.55 -13.87
N GLY A 243 -6.43 19.51 -13.15
CA GLY A 243 -7.58 20.42 -13.29
C GLY A 243 -8.95 19.78 -13.58
N ARG A 244 -9.08 18.44 -13.65
CA ARG A 244 -10.36 17.71 -13.81
C ARG A 244 -10.36 16.44 -12.96
N GLU A 245 -11.54 15.90 -12.62
CA GLU A 245 -11.65 14.62 -11.92
C GLU A 245 -10.94 13.52 -12.73
N ALA A 246 -10.15 12.69 -12.04
CA ALA A 246 -9.50 11.54 -12.66
C ALA A 246 -10.54 10.63 -13.33
N GLU A 247 -10.35 10.34 -14.62
CA GLU A 247 -11.13 9.30 -15.29
C GLU A 247 -10.80 7.95 -14.66
N ASP A 248 -11.83 7.30 -14.13
CA ASP A 248 -11.72 6.00 -13.48
C ASP A 248 -11.14 4.96 -14.46
N ASP A 249 -10.28 4.08 -13.97
CA ASP A 249 -9.75 2.97 -14.77
C ASP A 249 -10.87 1.94 -14.99
N PRO A 250 -11.19 1.58 -16.25
CA PRO A 250 -12.32 0.71 -16.54
C PRO A 250 -12.17 -0.72 -16.00
N ALA A 251 -10.95 -1.18 -15.67
CA ALA A 251 -10.75 -2.49 -15.05
C ALA A 251 -10.92 -2.47 -13.52
N LEU A 252 -10.72 -1.31 -12.88
CA LEU A 252 -10.74 -1.21 -11.42
C LEU A 252 -12.14 -1.41 -10.84
N ILE A 253 -13.17 -0.86 -11.49
CA ILE A 253 -14.55 -0.97 -10.99
C ILE A 253 -15.02 -2.43 -11.02
N PRO A 254 -14.97 -3.16 -12.15
CA PRO A 254 -15.38 -4.56 -12.19
C PRO A 254 -14.58 -5.46 -11.24
N ALA A 255 -13.27 -5.21 -11.09
CA ALA A 255 -12.44 -5.98 -10.16
C ALA A 255 -12.93 -5.84 -8.71
N LEU A 256 -13.23 -4.62 -8.28
CA LEU A 256 -13.67 -4.36 -6.92
C LEU A 256 -15.10 -4.88 -6.67
N GLU A 257 -16.00 -4.77 -7.66
CA GLU A 257 -17.34 -5.37 -7.60
C GLU A 257 -17.28 -6.90 -7.49
N ALA A 258 -16.39 -7.54 -8.26
CA ALA A 258 -16.16 -8.98 -8.19
C ALA A 258 -15.61 -9.42 -6.83
N ILE A 259 -14.67 -8.65 -6.25
CA ILE A 259 -14.16 -8.88 -4.89
C ILE A 259 -15.29 -8.79 -3.86
N GLU A 260 -16.11 -7.73 -3.91
CA GLU A 260 -17.24 -7.59 -3.00
C GLU A 260 -18.26 -8.73 -3.13
N ALA A 261 -18.52 -9.20 -4.35
CA ALA A 261 -19.40 -10.33 -4.60
C ALA A 261 -18.87 -11.63 -3.99
N VAL A 262 -17.55 -11.88 -4.11
CA VAL A 262 -16.90 -13.04 -3.48
C VAL A 262 -16.99 -12.94 -1.96
N LEU A 263 -16.64 -11.80 -1.36
CA LEU A 263 -16.67 -11.61 0.09
C LEU A 263 -18.05 -11.90 0.69
N LYS A 264 -19.14 -11.51 0.00
CA LYS A 264 -20.53 -11.75 0.43
C LYS A 264 -20.94 -13.23 0.39
N GLN A 265 -20.26 -14.06 -0.42
CA GLN A 265 -20.55 -15.49 -0.55
C GLN A 265 -19.65 -16.36 0.34
N MET A 266 -18.56 -15.80 0.86
CA MET A 266 -17.64 -16.53 1.72
C MET A 266 -18.31 -16.88 3.06
N PRO A 267 -18.02 -18.07 3.62
CA PRO A 267 -18.59 -18.45 4.90
C PRO A 267 -18.08 -17.53 6.00
N LYS A 268 -18.92 -17.33 7.02
CA LYS A 268 -18.54 -16.59 8.21
C LYS A 268 -17.33 -17.23 8.90
N LYS A 269 -16.34 -16.40 9.21
CA LYS A 269 -15.21 -16.76 10.07
C LYS A 269 -15.42 -16.20 11.46
N GLU A 270 -15.11 -16.98 12.47
CA GLU A 270 -15.14 -16.50 13.85
C GLU A 270 -14.13 -15.37 14.02
N HIS A 271 -14.49 -14.35 14.81
CA HIS A 271 -13.53 -13.34 15.23
C HIS A 271 -12.47 -14.04 16.08
N ALA A 272 -11.19 -13.94 15.71
CA ALA A 272 -10.08 -14.45 16.53
C ALA A 272 -9.89 -13.72 17.88
N ALA A 273 -10.88 -12.93 18.31
CA ALA A 273 -10.99 -12.36 19.63
C ALA A 273 -11.36 -13.44 20.66
N GLN A 274 -10.53 -14.48 20.79
CA GLN A 274 -10.46 -15.37 21.96
C GLN A 274 -9.26 -16.33 21.98
N ALA A 275 -8.41 -16.39 20.95
CA ALA A 275 -7.29 -17.37 20.90
C ALA A 275 -5.89 -16.81 21.20
N GLY A 276 -5.72 -15.50 21.43
CA GLY A 276 -4.39 -14.85 21.42
C GLY A 276 -3.90 -14.18 22.72
N VAL A 277 -4.72 -14.09 23.77
CA VAL A 277 -4.36 -13.34 25.00
C VAL A 277 -3.65 -14.21 26.05
N GLU A 278 -3.68 -15.55 25.95
CA GLU A 278 -2.99 -16.43 26.90
C GLU A 278 -1.62 -16.98 26.44
N ALA A 279 -1.18 -16.69 25.20
CA ALA A 279 0.04 -17.30 24.63
C ALA A 279 1.31 -16.41 24.67
N LYS A 280 1.25 -15.18 25.22
CA LYS A 280 2.44 -14.29 25.34
C LYS A 280 2.83 -13.92 26.77
N GLY A 281 2.30 -14.64 27.75
CA GLY A 281 2.75 -14.59 29.14
C GLY A 281 3.51 -15.86 29.53
N ARG A 282 4.66 -16.15 28.90
CA ARG A 282 5.70 -17.09 29.41
C ARG A 282 6.91 -17.19 28.47
N SER A 283 7.98 -16.52 28.88
CA SER A 283 9.42 -16.71 28.59
C SER A 283 10.04 -15.30 28.61
N GLU A 284 10.39 -14.79 29.78
CA GLU A 284 11.77 -14.83 30.34
C GLU A 284 12.80 -14.21 29.39
#